data_AF-A0A238URN7-F1
#
_entry.id   AF-A0A238URN7-F1
#
_cell.length_a   1.000
_cell.length_b   1.000
_cell.length_c   1.000
_cell.angle_alpha   90.00
_cell.angle_beta   90.00
_cell.angle_gamma   90.00
#
_symmetry.space_group_name_H-M   'P 1'
#
loop_
_entity.id
_entity.type
_entity.pdbx_description
1 polymer ?
#
loop_
_entity_poly.entity_id
_entity_poly.type
_entity_poly.pdbx_seq_one_letter_code
_entity_poly.pdbx_strand_id
1 'polypeptide(L)'
;MKESDKNIEKLIDKMMSESTLESPSIDFTSKIMSQVLAAEERKIKAYKPLISKTTWIFIGITLTALTTYTIYSNNDISNFEIAKTYSDKASALFSGIHISKNILYALLVVPFMVLIQIGLLKNYFDKKYEL
;
A
#
# COMPACT_ATOMS: atom_id res chain seq x y z
N MET A 1 38.24 -52.67 18.23
CA MET A 1 36.90 -53.09 17.76
C MET A 1 36.81 -54.60 17.92
N LYS A 2 35.77 -55.12 18.58
CA LYS A 2 35.58 -56.58 18.69
C LYS A 2 35.13 -57.09 17.32
N GLU A 3 35.48 -58.33 17.00
CA GLU A 3 35.15 -58.93 15.70
C GLU A 3 33.62 -59.00 15.46
N SER A 4 32.83 -59.10 16.54
CA SER A 4 31.37 -59.00 16.53
C SER A 4 30.84 -57.71 15.91
N ASP A 5 31.48 -56.58 16.19
CA ASP A 5 30.99 -55.25 15.80
C ASP A 5 31.12 -55.08 14.28
N LYS A 6 32.22 -55.58 13.70
CA LYS A 6 32.46 -55.59 12.24
C LYS A 6 31.45 -56.45 11.48
N ASN A 7 30.99 -57.54 12.08
CA ASN A 7 29.99 -58.41 11.46
C ASN A 7 28.61 -57.76 11.44
N ILE A 8 28.25 -57.02 12.50
CA ILE A 8 27.02 -56.23 12.57
C ILE A 8 27.04 -55.09 11.54
N GLU A 9 28.16 -54.37 11.43
CA GLU A 9 28.32 -53.27 10.47
C GLU A 9 28.17 -53.77 9.02
N LYS A 10 28.80 -54.91 8.69
CA LYS A 10 28.61 -55.58 7.38
C LYS A 10 27.17 -56.00 7.10
N LEU A 11 26.43 -56.44 8.13
CA LEU A 11 25.01 -56.81 7.98
C LEU A 11 24.16 -55.58 7.71
N ILE A 12 24.42 -54.46 8.39
CA ILE A 12 23.72 -53.18 8.17
C ILE A 12 24.00 -52.66 6.76
N ASP A 13 25.26 -52.65 6.33
CA ASP A 13 25.64 -52.21 4.98
C ASP A 13 24.99 -53.06 3.89
N LYS A 14 24.95 -54.39 4.08
CA LYS A 14 24.28 -55.30 3.14
C LYS A 14 22.78 -55.02 3.07
N MET A 15 22.13 -54.84 4.22
CA MET A 15 20.70 -54.53 4.29
C MET A 15 20.35 -53.18 3.66
N MET A 16 21.19 -52.15 3.87
CA MET A 16 21.05 -50.83 3.25
C MET A 16 21.29 -50.89 1.73
N SER A 17 22.29 -51.65 1.28
CA SER A 17 22.63 -51.78 -0.15
C SER A 17 21.58 -52.56 -0.96
N GLU A 18 20.88 -53.50 -0.33
CA GLU A 18 19.81 -54.28 -0.97
C GLU A 18 18.47 -53.52 -0.97
N SER A 19 18.34 -52.45 -0.17
CA SER A 19 17.19 -51.57 -0.23
C SER A 19 17.28 -50.67 -1.46
N THR A 20 16.33 -50.81 -2.39
CA THR A 20 16.21 -49.90 -3.53
C THR A 20 15.86 -48.52 -3.01
N LEU A 21 16.66 -47.51 -3.37
CA LEU A 21 16.36 -46.12 -3.04
C LEU A 21 14.98 -45.76 -3.60
N GLU A 22 14.03 -45.45 -2.71
CA GLU A 22 12.73 -44.93 -3.12
C GLU A 22 12.96 -43.58 -3.81
N SER A 23 12.84 -43.57 -5.13
CA SER A 23 12.84 -42.34 -5.90
C SER A 23 11.51 -41.64 -5.68
N PRO A 24 11.51 -40.31 -5.46
CA PRO A 24 10.28 -39.56 -5.55
C PRO A 24 9.64 -39.77 -6.92
N SER A 25 8.33 -39.52 -7.01
CA SER A 25 7.62 -39.56 -8.29
C SER A 25 8.26 -38.56 -9.27
N ILE A 26 8.15 -38.87 -10.56
CA ILE A 26 8.67 -38.03 -11.65
C ILE A 26 8.19 -36.56 -11.51
N ASP A 27 6.96 -36.38 -11.03
CA ASP A 27 6.33 -35.06 -10.87
C ASP A 27 6.52 -34.42 -9.48
N PHE A 28 7.30 -35.02 -8.58
CA PHE A 28 7.45 -34.57 -7.21
C PHE A 28 7.87 -33.09 -7.13
N THR A 29 8.93 -32.72 -7.88
CA THR A 29 9.43 -31.34 -7.93
C THR A 29 8.37 -30.37 -8.43
N SER A 30 7.62 -30.74 -9.48
CA SER A 30 6.55 -29.90 -10.03
C SER A 30 5.41 -29.69 -9.03
N LYS A 31 5.03 -30.76 -8.32
CA LYS A 31 3.96 -30.74 -7.32
C LYS A 31 4.32 -29.97 -6.06
N ILE A 32 5.59 -30.00 -5.66
CA ILE A 32 6.10 -29.18 -4.55
C ILE A 32 6.23 -27.72 -4.99
N MET A 33 6.80 -27.45 -6.16
CA MET A 33 7.01 -26.07 -6.65
C MET A 33 5.68 -25.33 -6.85
N SER A 34 4.66 -26.01 -7.40
CA SER A 34 3.31 -25.44 -7.51
C SER A 34 2.68 -25.10 -6.15
N GLN A 35 2.90 -25.92 -5.12
CA GLN A 35 2.42 -25.62 -3.77
C GLN A 35 3.21 -24.49 -3.11
N VAL A 36 4.51 -24.39 -3.37
CA VAL A 36 5.36 -23.30 -2.86
C VAL A 36 4.93 -21.96 -3.46
N LEU A 37 4.73 -21.90 -4.78
CA LEU A 37 4.26 -20.70 -5.48
C LEU A 37 2.89 -20.26 -4.97
N ALA A 38 1.94 -21.19 -4.84
CA ALA A 38 0.62 -20.88 -4.29
C ALA A 38 0.66 -20.42 -2.82
N ALA A 39 1.62 -20.92 -2.02
CA ALA A 39 1.83 -20.48 -0.65
C ALA A 39 2.54 -19.11 -0.57
N GLU A 40 3.40 -18.79 -1.54
CA GLU A 40 4.08 -17.50 -1.65
C GLU A 40 3.12 -16.39 -2.10
N GLU A 41 2.30 -16.64 -3.12
CA GLU A 41 1.22 -15.73 -3.55
C GLU A 41 0.28 -15.39 -2.39
N ARG A 42 -0.06 -16.37 -1.53
CA ARG A 42 -0.88 -16.14 -0.33
C ARG A 42 -0.17 -15.33 0.76
N LYS A 43 1.17 -15.31 0.79
CA LYS A 43 1.97 -14.51 1.74
C LYS A 43 2.13 -13.07 1.28
N ILE A 44 2.05 -12.80 -0.02
CA ILE A 44 1.93 -11.45 -0.54
C ILE A 44 0.53 -10.96 -0.16
N LYS A 45 0.41 -10.40 1.05
CA LYS A 45 -0.78 -9.65 1.46
C LYS A 45 -0.89 -8.47 0.49
N ALA A 46 -1.64 -8.65 -0.58
CA ALA A 46 -1.98 -7.59 -1.52
C ALA A 46 -2.47 -6.39 -0.69
N TYR A 47 -1.84 -5.24 -0.91
CA TYR A 47 -2.18 -4.02 -0.21
C TYR A 47 -3.64 -3.69 -0.48
N LYS A 48 -4.52 -4.00 0.47
CA LYS A 48 -5.92 -3.62 0.42
C LYS A 48 -6.00 -2.20 0.97
N PRO A 49 -6.25 -1.17 0.15
CA PRO A 49 -6.32 0.19 0.64
C PRO A 49 -7.42 0.28 1.71
N LEU A 50 -7.13 0.97 2.82
CA LEU A 50 -8.05 1.16 3.95
C LEU A 50 -9.42 1.69 3.51
N ILE A 51 -9.44 2.47 2.43
CA ILE A 51 -10.62 3.05 1.82
C ILE A 51 -10.61 2.67 0.34
N SER A 52 -11.71 2.09 -0.16
CA SER A 52 -11.81 1.70 -1.56
C SER A 52 -11.76 2.92 -2.49
N LYS A 53 -11.30 2.75 -3.73
CA LYS A 53 -11.28 3.84 -4.73
C LYS A 53 -12.67 4.46 -4.93
N THR A 54 -13.72 3.64 -4.88
CA THR A 54 -15.12 4.06 -4.96
C THR A 54 -15.54 4.92 -3.77
N THR A 55 -15.10 4.58 -2.56
CA THR A 55 -15.38 5.36 -1.34
C THR A 55 -14.70 6.73 -1.40
N TRP A 56 -13.50 6.82 -1.97
CA TRP A 56 -12.82 8.12 -2.21
C TRP A 56 -13.58 8.99 -3.21
N ILE A 57 -14.10 8.42 -4.29
CA ILE A 57 -14.94 9.15 -5.25
C ILE A 57 -16.21 9.66 -4.56
N PHE A 58 -16.87 8.82 -3.75
CA PHE A 58 -18.03 9.22 -2.97
C PHE A 58 -17.72 10.38 -2.01
N ILE A 59 -16.59 10.32 -1.29
CA ILE A 59 -16.17 11.40 -0.38
C ILE A 59 -16.01 12.72 -1.13
N GLY A 60 -15.40 12.68 -2.33
CA GLY A 60 -15.20 13.86 -3.17
C GLY A 60 -16.52 14.43 -3.70
N ILE A 61 -17.42 13.56 -4.16
CA ILE A 61 -18.75 13.97 -4.62
C ILE A 61 -19.56 14.59 -3.48
N THR A 62 -19.57 13.98 -2.29
CA THR A 62 -20.30 14.53 -1.14
C THR A 62 -19.74 15.88 -0.72
N LEU A 63 -18.42 16.03 -0.69
CA LEU A 63 -17.78 17.30 -0.32
C LEU A 63 -18.10 18.39 -1.35
N THR A 64 -17.96 18.10 -2.64
CA THR A 64 -18.26 19.04 -3.73
C THR A 64 -19.75 19.39 -3.81
N ALA A 65 -20.64 18.44 -3.54
CA ALA A 65 -22.07 18.69 -3.46
C ALA A 65 -22.40 19.62 -2.29
N LEU A 66 -21.79 19.40 -1.12
CA LEU A 66 -21.98 20.26 0.05
C LEU A 66 -21.47 21.68 -0.21
N THR A 67 -20.28 21.83 -0.81
CA THR A 67 -19.76 23.16 -1.18
C THR A 67 -20.67 23.87 -2.18
N THR A 68 -21.12 23.14 -3.22
CA THR A 68 -22.02 23.72 -4.23
C THR A 68 -23.37 24.10 -3.64
N TYR A 69 -23.92 23.26 -2.76
CA TYR A 69 -25.15 23.54 -2.04
C TYR A 69 -25.04 24.79 -1.16
N THR A 70 -23.93 24.97 -0.43
CA THR A 70 -23.72 26.18 0.38
C THR A 70 -23.58 27.45 -0.45
N ILE A 71 -23.06 27.36 -1.68
CA ILE A 71 -22.94 28.49 -2.60
C ILE A 71 -24.31 28.84 -3.20
N TYR A 72 -25.07 27.82 -3.61
CA TYR A 72 -26.38 28.02 -4.24
C TYR A 72 -27.48 28.39 -3.25
N SER A 73 -27.38 27.93 -2.00
CA SER A 73 -28.31 28.24 -0.91
C SER A 73 -28.07 29.61 -0.28
N ASN A 74 -26.89 30.21 -0.47
CA ASN A 74 -26.57 31.55 0.02
C ASN A 74 -26.71 32.59 -1.10
N ASN A 75 -27.95 32.87 -1.49
CA ASN A 75 -28.31 34.09 -2.23
C ASN A 75 -28.29 35.35 -1.34
N ASP A 76 -28.14 35.19 -0.02
CA ASP A 76 -27.83 36.27 0.91
C ASP A 76 -26.41 36.07 1.49
N ILE A 77 -25.53 37.00 1.14
CA ILE A 77 -24.12 37.11 1.55
C ILE A 77 -24.07 37.60 3.03
N SER A 78 -24.85 37.00 3.93
CA SER A 78 -24.94 37.40 5.35
C SER A 78 -24.25 36.40 6.28
N ASN A 79 -24.05 35.14 5.85
CA ASN A 79 -23.22 34.16 6.57
C ASN A 79 -21.70 34.46 6.50
N PHE A 80 -21.32 35.56 5.84
CA PHE A 80 -19.96 36.06 5.78
C PHE A 80 -19.46 36.59 7.13
N GLU A 81 -20.32 36.84 8.12
CA GLU A 81 -19.91 37.42 9.41
C GLU A 81 -19.05 36.46 10.26
N ILE A 82 -19.34 35.16 10.20
CA ILE A 82 -18.52 34.12 10.85
C ILE A 82 -17.18 34.00 10.11
N ALA A 83 -17.20 33.89 8.78
CA ALA A 83 -15.98 33.85 7.96
C ALA A 83 -15.13 35.12 8.11
N LYS A 84 -15.75 36.28 8.27
CA LYS A 84 -15.11 37.58 8.49
C LYS A 84 -14.46 37.65 9.87
N THR A 85 -15.13 37.16 10.92
CA THR A 85 -14.53 37.08 12.26
C THR A 85 -13.32 36.15 12.31
N TYR A 86 -13.36 35.02 11.58
CA TYR A 86 -12.19 34.13 11.43
C TYR A 86 -11.10 34.74 10.55
N SER A 87 -11.47 35.41 9.46
CA SER A 87 -10.55 36.09 8.55
C SER A 87 -9.84 37.25 9.25
N ASP A 88 -10.53 38.01 10.08
CA ASP A 88 -9.96 39.15 10.82
C ASP A 88 -9.01 38.69 11.92
N LYS A 89 -9.35 37.60 12.64
CA LYS A 89 -8.45 36.96 13.61
C LYS A 89 -7.25 36.31 12.94
N ALA A 90 -7.44 35.63 11.82
CA ALA A 90 -6.35 35.05 11.03
C ALA A 90 -5.44 36.17 10.49
N SER A 91 -6.02 37.21 9.89
CA SER A 91 -5.30 38.39 9.43
C SER A 91 -4.52 39.06 10.56
N ALA A 92 -5.07 39.18 11.78
CA ALA A 92 -4.35 39.70 12.94
C ALA A 92 -3.16 38.81 13.37
N LEU A 93 -3.28 37.48 13.26
CA LEU A 93 -2.19 36.54 13.53
C LEU A 93 -1.12 36.54 12.43
N PHE A 94 -1.50 36.83 11.19
CA PHE A 94 -0.60 36.92 10.03
C PHE A 94 -0.17 38.36 9.69
N SER A 95 -0.63 39.37 10.44
CA SER A 95 -0.38 40.79 10.19
C SER A 95 1.10 41.19 10.34
N GLY A 96 1.87 40.42 11.11
CA GLY A 96 3.32 40.58 11.23
C GLY A 96 4.13 39.85 10.15
N ILE A 97 3.47 39.05 9.31
CA ILE A 97 4.12 38.19 8.32
C ILE A 97 3.87 38.79 6.93
N HIS A 98 4.90 39.42 6.38
CA HIS A 98 4.83 39.98 5.04
C HIS A 98 4.90 38.85 4.00
N ILE A 99 3.75 38.26 3.67
CA ILE A 99 3.61 37.20 2.67
C ILE A 99 3.86 37.83 1.30
N SER A 100 5.05 37.59 0.73
CA SER A 100 5.36 38.04 -0.63
C SER A 100 4.52 37.29 -1.66
N LYS A 101 4.26 37.90 -2.82
CA LYS A 101 3.51 37.22 -3.90
C LYS A 101 4.15 35.87 -4.29
N ASN A 102 5.49 35.79 -4.23
CA ASN A 102 6.23 34.57 -4.53
C ASN A 102 5.97 33.46 -3.50
N ILE A 103 5.91 33.78 -2.19
CA ILE A 103 5.62 32.78 -1.16
C ILE A 103 4.18 32.28 -1.28
N LEU A 104 3.24 33.15 -1.67
CA LEU A 104 1.84 32.78 -1.94
C LEU A 104 1.74 31.80 -3.11
N TYR A 105 2.41 32.08 -4.23
CA TYR A 105 2.43 31.17 -5.38
C TYR A 105 3.11 29.84 -5.05
N ALA A 106 4.22 29.87 -4.31
CA ALA A 106 4.90 28.65 -3.86
C ALA A 106 4.00 27.80 -2.95
N LEU A 107 3.29 28.43 -2.02
CA LEU A 107 2.36 27.75 -1.10
C LEU A 107 1.22 27.05 -1.84
N LEU A 108 0.81 27.54 -3.02
CA LEU A 108 -0.22 26.91 -3.84
C LEU A 108 0.35 25.80 -4.74
N VAL A 109 1.50 26.05 -5.40
CA VAL A 109 2.07 25.14 -6.40
C VAL A 109 2.71 23.90 -5.77
N VAL A 110 3.39 24.05 -4.62
CA VAL A 110 4.07 22.94 -3.93
C VAL A 110 3.10 21.81 -3.56
N PRO A 111 1.98 22.05 -2.83
CA PRO A 111 1.05 20.97 -2.49
C PRO A 111 0.37 20.38 -3.73
N PHE A 112 0.06 21.19 -4.74
CA PHE A 112 -0.48 20.69 -6.00
C PHE A 112 0.48 19.71 -6.68
N MET A 113 1.78 20.05 -6.71
CA MET A 113 2.81 19.21 -7.29
C MET A 113 3.04 17.93 -6.47
N VAL A 114 2.95 17.99 -5.14
CA VAL A 114 3.03 16.82 -4.26
C VAL A 114 1.86 15.86 -4.51
N LEU A 115 0.64 16.36 -4.73
CA LEU A 115 -0.51 15.50 -5.08
C LEU A 115 -0.29 14.74 -6.40
N ILE A 116 0.26 15.42 -7.41
CA ILE A 116 0.63 14.80 -8.68
C ILE A 116 1.71 13.74 -8.47
N GLN A 117 2.75 14.05 -7.68
CA GLN A 117 3.84 13.11 -7.39
C GLN A 117 3.33 11.85 -6.67
N ILE A 118 2.43 11.99 -5.69
CA ILE A 118 1.79 10.84 -5.03
C ILE A 118 1.04 9.98 -6.06
N GLY A 119 0.29 10.60 -6.97
CA GLY A 119 -0.44 9.88 -8.02
C GLY A 119 0.48 9.09 -8.96
N LEU A 120 1.58 9.71 -9.39
CA LEU A 120 2.58 9.08 -10.25
C LEU A 120 3.30 7.93 -9.55
N LEU A 121 3.77 8.14 -8.30
CA LEU A 121 4.42 7.09 -7.51
C LEU A 121 3.48 5.93 -7.26
N LYS A 122 2.22 6.22 -6.92
CA LYS A 122 1.21 5.18 -6.71
C LYS A 122 0.98 4.36 -7.97
N ASN A 123 0.87 5.00 -9.14
CA ASN A 123 0.69 4.29 -10.41
C ASN A 123 1.93 3.47 -10.80
N TYR A 124 3.13 4.00 -10.54
CA TYR A 124 4.39 3.30 -10.79
C TYR A 124 4.54 2.05 -9.92
N PHE A 125 4.23 2.15 -8.62
CA PHE A 125 4.32 1.03 -7.69
C PHE A 125 3.18 0.01 -7.86
N ASP A 126 1.95 0.44 -8.13
CA ASP A 126 0.84 -0.46 -8.47
C ASP A 126 1.25 -1.33 -9.68
N LYS A 127 1.83 -0.74 -10.73
CA LYS A 127 2.28 -1.46 -11.94
C LYS A 127 3.51 -2.35 -11.72
N LYS A 128 4.33 -2.07 -10.71
CA LYS A 128 5.53 -2.86 -10.37
C LYS A 128 5.22 -4.04 -9.44
N TYR A 129 4.16 -3.93 -8.64
CA TYR A 129 3.79 -4.93 -7.64
C TYR A 129 2.48 -5.68 -7.95
N GLU A 130 1.83 -5.42 -9.08
CA GLU A 130 0.94 -6.39 -9.73
C GLU A 130 1.78 -7.54 -10.32
N LEU A 131 2.15 -8.49 -9.45
CA LEU A 131 2.47 -9.89 -9.80
C LEU A 131 1.24 -10.73 -9.47
#